data_AF-A0A4R2PRV2-F1
#
_entry.id   AF-A0A4R2PRV2-F1
#
_cell.length_a   1.000
_cell.length_b   1.000
_cell.length_c   1.000
_cell.angle_alpha   90.00
_cell.angle_beta   90.00
_cell.angle_gamma   90.00
#
_symmetry.space_group_name_H-M   'P 1'
#
loop_
_entity.id
_entity.type
_entity.pdbx_description
1 polymer ?
#
loop_
_entity_poly.entity_id
_entity_poly.type
_entity_poly.pdbx_seq_one_letter_code
_entity_poly.pdbx_strand_id
1 'polypeptide(L)'
;MELREPVIGEPSIPHLVARLTHDARDVARAEIALAKAKAGAAATRYKKAAMLFAVAGVLALAALITLLVGLVLTLATLIGPGLATLVVVGGVLLVALVLALAGRSRLTAKPGA
;
A
#
# COMPACT_ATOMS: atom_id res chain seq x y z
N MET A 1 -44.62 -55.52 33.24
CA MET A 1 -43.41 -55.77 32.43
C MET A 1 -43.10 -54.47 31.70
N GLU A 2 -42.61 -53.48 32.46
CA GLU A 2 -42.23 -52.16 31.93
C GLU A 2 -40.82 -52.29 31.37
N LEU A 3 -40.68 -52.11 30.05
CA LEU A 3 -39.39 -51.97 29.40
C LEU A 3 -38.87 -50.58 29.74
N ARG A 4 -37.93 -50.53 30.68
CA ARG A 4 -37.20 -49.31 31.02
C ARG A 4 -36.32 -48.93 29.84
N GLU A 5 -36.72 -47.90 29.09
CA GLU A 5 -35.89 -47.35 28.03
C GLU A 5 -34.57 -46.83 28.61
N PRO A 6 -33.43 -47.05 27.93
CA PRO A 6 -32.17 -46.46 28.33
C PRO A 6 -32.30 -44.94 28.17
N VAL A 7 -32.38 -44.24 29.29
CA VAL A 7 -32.28 -42.78 29.37
C VAL A 7 -30.93 -42.41 28.74
N ILE A 8 -30.95 -41.96 27.48
CA ILE A 8 -29.83 -41.27 26.87
C ILE A 8 -29.70 -39.98 27.69
N GLY A 9 -28.75 -39.98 28.62
CA GLY A 9 -28.54 -38.89 29.56
C GLY A 9 -28.47 -37.57 28.82
N GLU A 10 -29.29 -36.61 29.24
CA GLU A 10 -29.25 -35.24 28.76
C GLU A 10 -27.78 -34.78 28.76
N PRO A 11 -27.31 -34.10 27.69
CA PRO A 11 -25.95 -33.63 27.64
C PRO A 11 -25.67 -32.80 28.88
N SER A 12 -24.80 -33.33 29.74
CA SER A 12 -24.50 -32.72 31.02
C SER A 12 -23.93 -31.33 30.78
N ILE A 13 -24.21 -30.36 31.66
CA ILE A 13 -23.68 -28.99 31.57
C ILE A 13 -22.16 -28.95 31.25
N PRO A 14 -21.31 -29.83 31.81
CA PRO A 14 -19.91 -29.94 31.42
C PRO A 14 -19.68 -30.26 29.93
N HIS A 15 -20.52 -31.10 29.32
CA HIS A 15 -20.44 -31.45 27.91
C HIS A 15 -20.79 -30.27 27.00
N LEU A 16 -21.77 -29.45 27.36
CA LEU A 16 -22.13 -28.24 26.61
C LEU A 16 -21.02 -27.19 26.67
N VAL A 17 -20.40 -27.00 27.84
CA VAL A 17 -19.27 -26.06 28.01
C VAL A 17 -18.03 -26.55 27.25
N ALA A 18 -17.74 -27.85 27.26
CA ALA A 18 -16.68 -28.45 26.46
C ALA A 18 -16.90 -28.25 24.95
N ARG A 19 -18.15 -28.35 24.49
CA ARG A 19 -18.50 -28.10 23.08
C ARG A 19 -18.40 -26.62 22.71
N LEU A 20 -18.89 -25.71 23.56
CA LEU A 20 -18.82 -24.27 23.32
C LEU A 20 -17.38 -23.76 23.24
N THR A 21 -16.50 -24.28 24.11
CA THR A 21 -15.07 -23.93 24.09
C THR A 21 -14.35 -24.49 22.87
N HIS A 22 -14.77 -25.66 22.39
CA HIS A 22 -14.29 -26.22 21.12
C HIS A 22 -14.72 -25.34 19.93
N ASP A 23 -16.00 -25.02 19.83
CA ASP A 23 -16.56 -24.20 18.76
C ASP A 23 -15.94 -22.79 18.74
N ALA A 24 -15.73 -22.17 19.91
CA ALA A 24 -15.05 -20.87 20.01
C ALA A 24 -13.60 -20.93 19.50
N ARG A 25 -12.89 -22.04 19.77
CA ARG A 25 -11.52 -22.24 19.29
C ARG A 25 -11.48 -22.43 17.78
N ASP A 26 -12.48 -23.08 17.21
CA ASP A 26 -12.59 -23.29 15.76
C ASP A 26 -12.94 -21.99 15.02
N VAL A 27 -13.85 -21.18 15.57
CA VAL A 27 -14.14 -19.83 15.04
C VAL A 27 -12.89 -18.95 15.07
N ALA A 28 -12.16 -18.93 16.19
CA ALA A 28 -10.92 -18.16 16.30
C ALA A 28 -9.88 -18.58 15.25
N ARG A 29 -9.74 -19.89 14.99
CA ARG A 29 -8.86 -20.42 13.93
C ARG A 29 -9.33 -19.99 12.53
N ALA A 30 -10.64 -19.99 12.28
CA ALA A 30 -11.21 -19.58 11.01
C ALA A 30 -10.99 -18.08 10.74
N GLU A 31 -11.14 -17.22 11.75
CA GLU A 31 -10.85 -15.78 11.60
C GLU A 31 -9.37 -15.52 11.31
N ILE A 32 -8.46 -16.23 11.99
CA ILE A 32 -7.02 -16.14 11.71
C ILE A 32 -6.72 -16.60 10.28
N ALA A 33 -7.33 -17.71 9.83
CA ALA A 33 -7.18 -18.20 8.47
C ALA A 33 -7.73 -17.21 7.43
N LEU A 34 -8.87 -16.60 7.71
CA LEU A 34 -9.50 -15.58 6.87
C LEU A 34 -8.65 -14.30 6.80
N ALA A 35 -8.15 -13.82 7.94
CA ALA A 35 -7.25 -12.67 8.00
C ALA A 35 -5.97 -12.94 7.21
N LYS A 36 -5.39 -14.15 7.33
CA LYS A 36 -4.22 -14.59 6.56
C LYS A 36 -4.53 -14.65 5.06
N ALA A 37 -5.69 -15.16 4.67
CA ALA A 37 -6.11 -15.22 3.27
C ALA A 37 -6.34 -13.82 2.68
N LYS A 38 -7.00 -12.91 3.42
CA LYS A 38 -7.18 -11.50 3.01
C LYS A 38 -5.83 -10.78 2.87
N ALA A 39 -4.93 -10.96 3.82
CA ALA A 39 -3.59 -10.38 3.76
C ALA A 39 -2.79 -10.91 2.56
N GLY A 40 -2.84 -12.23 2.30
CA GLY A 40 -2.20 -12.84 1.14
C GLY A 40 -2.79 -12.34 -0.19
N ALA A 41 -4.13 -12.32 -0.32
CA ALA A 41 -4.81 -11.84 -1.51
C ALA A 41 -4.52 -10.35 -1.78
N ALA A 42 -4.50 -9.52 -0.73
CA ALA A 42 -4.09 -8.11 -0.84
C ALA A 42 -2.64 -8.00 -1.33
N ALA A 43 -1.71 -8.73 -0.71
CA ALA A 43 -0.30 -8.73 -1.10
C ALA A 43 -0.11 -9.14 -2.58
N THR A 44 -0.79 -10.19 -3.04
CA THR A 44 -0.71 -10.64 -4.44
C THR A 44 -1.29 -9.60 -5.41
N ARG A 45 -2.40 -8.94 -5.04
CA ARG A 45 -3.03 -7.90 -5.85
C ARG A 45 -2.12 -6.68 -6.01
N TYR A 46 -1.49 -6.23 -4.93
CA TYR A 46 -0.62 -5.06 -4.97
C TYR A 46 0.78 -5.37 -5.52
N LYS A 47 1.25 -6.63 -5.48
CA LYS A 47 2.57 -7.01 -5.98
C LYS A 47 2.77 -6.66 -7.46
N LYS A 48 1.80 -6.97 -8.31
CA LYS A 48 1.87 -6.64 -9.75
C LYS A 48 1.87 -5.12 -9.98
N ALA A 49 1.00 -4.40 -9.28
CA ALA A 49 0.95 -2.95 -9.36
C ALA A 49 2.28 -2.32 -8.90
N ALA A 50 2.85 -2.77 -7.78
CA ALA A 50 4.13 -2.30 -7.26
C ALA A 50 5.28 -2.51 -8.26
N MET A 51 5.34 -3.67 -8.93
CA MET A 51 6.35 -3.91 -9.97
C MET A 51 6.18 -2.98 -11.18
N LEU A 52 4.94 -2.79 -11.65
CA LEU A 52 4.67 -1.86 -12.75
C LEU A 52 5.02 -0.42 -12.38
N PHE A 53 4.68 0.02 -11.17
CA PHE A 53 5.05 1.35 -10.66
C PHE A 53 6.55 1.51 -10.50
N ALA A 54 7.28 0.47 -10.10
CA ALA A 54 8.73 0.51 -10.01
C ALA A 54 9.35 0.75 -11.40
N VAL A 55 8.94 -0.03 -12.41
CA VAL A 55 9.43 0.15 -13.79
C VAL A 55 9.02 1.51 -14.36
N ALA A 56 7.76 1.91 -14.17
CA ALA A 56 7.26 3.21 -14.62
C ALA A 56 8.03 4.37 -13.96
N GLY A 57 8.33 4.27 -12.67
CA GLY A 57 9.13 5.27 -11.95
C GLY A 57 10.55 5.40 -12.50
N VAL A 58 11.22 4.28 -12.77
CA VAL A 58 12.56 4.27 -13.39
C VAL A 58 12.51 4.88 -14.79
N LEU A 59 11.52 4.49 -15.62
CA LEU A 59 11.37 5.04 -16.97
C LEU A 59 11.03 6.54 -16.96
N ALA A 60 10.16 6.99 -16.05
CA ALA A 60 9.85 8.40 -15.89
C ALA A 60 11.08 9.21 -15.46
N LEU A 61 11.90 8.68 -14.55
CA LEU A 61 13.15 9.30 -14.14
C LEU A 61 14.14 9.38 -15.31
N ALA A 62 14.32 8.30 -16.06
CA ALA A 62 15.19 8.28 -17.23
C ALA A 62 14.73 9.30 -18.28
N ALA A 63 13.43 9.32 -18.61
CA ALA A 63 12.85 10.27 -19.54
C ALA A 63 13.04 11.72 -19.08
N LEU A 64 12.85 12.00 -17.78
CA LEU A 64 13.07 13.34 -17.23
C LEU A 64 14.54 13.76 -17.37
N ILE A 65 15.50 12.88 -17.03
CA ILE A 65 16.93 13.17 -17.18
C ILE A 65 17.26 13.46 -18.65
N THR A 66 16.83 12.60 -19.57
CA THR A 66 17.06 12.78 -21.01
C THR A 66 16.42 14.07 -21.53
N LEU A 67 15.21 14.41 -21.06
CA LEU A 67 14.53 15.66 -21.41
C LEU A 67 15.32 16.89 -20.94
N LEU A 68 15.82 16.88 -19.70
CA LEU A 68 16.64 17.97 -19.16
C LEU A 68 17.96 18.12 -19.93
N VAL A 69 18.62 17.01 -20.25
CA VAL A 69 19.83 17.02 -21.08
C VAL A 69 19.52 17.58 -22.47
N GLY A 70 18.45 17.12 -23.12
CA GLY A 70 18.02 17.63 -24.42
C GLY A 70 17.71 19.13 -24.39
N LEU A 71 17.08 19.60 -23.30
CA LEU A 71 16.80 21.02 -23.10
C LEU A 71 18.09 21.83 -22.97
N VAL A 72 19.05 21.37 -22.16
CA VAL A 72 20.37 22.00 -22.04
C VAL A 72 21.08 22.05 -23.39
N LEU A 73 21.13 20.93 -24.14
CA LEU A 73 21.79 20.88 -25.44
C LEU A 73 21.14 21.83 -26.45
N THR A 74 19.81 21.87 -26.47
CA THR A 74 19.06 22.78 -27.36
C THR A 74 19.35 24.24 -26.99
N LEU A 75 19.26 24.59 -25.71
CA LEU A 75 19.48 25.96 -25.25
C LEU A 75 20.94 26.40 -25.34
N ALA A 76 21.88 25.45 -25.21
CA ALA A 76 23.31 25.71 -25.35
C ALA A 76 23.66 26.24 -26.75
N THR A 77 22.89 25.89 -27.78
CA THR A 77 23.09 26.43 -29.14
C THR A 77 22.73 27.92 -29.26
N LEU A 78 21.91 28.46 -28.34
CA LEU A 78 21.47 29.86 -28.35
C LEU A 78 22.27 30.73 -27.39
N ILE A 79 22.53 30.25 -26.17
CA ILE A 79 23.11 31.08 -25.07
C ILE A 79 24.41 30.50 -24.49
N GLY A 80 24.94 29.44 -25.09
CA GLY A 80 26.14 28.74 -24.62
C GLY A 80 25.85 27.74 -23.48
N PRO A 81 26.74 26.75 -23.28
CA PRO A 81 26.49 25.62 -22.38
C PRO A 81 26.41 26.00 -20.90
N GLY A 82 27.19 26.99 -20.46
CA GLY A 82 27.19 27.43 -19.05
C GLY A 82 25.89 28.11 -18.65
N LEU A 83 25.36 29.00 -19.50
CA LEU A 83 24.13 29.73 -19.21
C LEU A 83 22.90 28.83 -19.37
N ALA A 84 22.93 27.93 -20.37
CA ALA A 84 21.90 26.92 -20.57
C ALA A 84 21.73 26.02 -19.34
N THR A 85 22.83 25.51 -18.77
CA THR A 85 22.77 24.67 -17.58
C THR A 85 22.22 25.44 -16.38
N LEU A 86 22.66 26.68 -16.14
CA LEU A 86 22.14 27.52 -15.06
C LEU A 86 20.64 27.77 -15.18
N VAL A 87 20.14 28.11 -16.37
CA VAL A 87 18.71 28.37 -16.60
C VAL A 87 17.87 27.11 -16.35
N VAL A 88 18.28 25.96 -16.89
CA VAL A 88 17.54 24.70 -16.72
C VAL A 88 17.54 24.23 -15.27
N VAL A 89 18.71 24.24 -14.61
CA VAL A 89 18.81 23.86 -13.19
C VAL A 89 18.02 24.82 -12.31
N GLY A 90 18.14 26.13 -12.54
CA GLY A 90 17.37 27.15 -11.82
C GLY A 90 15.87 26.93 -11.97
N GLY A 91 15.39 26.68 -13.19
CA GLY A 91 13.97 26.38 -13.45
C GLY A 91 13.48 25.13 -12.72
N VAL A 92 14.26 24.03 -12.77
CA VAL A 92 13.91 22.78 -12.06
C VAL A 92 13.87 22.99 -10.54
N LEU A 93 14.84 23.72 -9.97
CA LEU A 93 14.87 24.03 -8.54
C LEU A 93 13.68 24.89 -8.10
N LEU A 94 13.25 25.85 -8.93
CA LEU A 94 12.05 26.64 -8.66
C LEU A 94 10.80 25.77 -8.62
N VAL A 95 10.63 24.87 -9.59
CA VAL A 95 9.51 23.92 -9.59
C VAL A 95 9.56 23.00 -8.37
N ALA A 96 10.75 22.47 -8.03
CA ALA A 96 10.94 21.64 -6.85
C ALA A 96 10.59 22.38 -5.54
N LEU A 97 10.98 23.65 -5.42
CA LEU A 97 10.64 24.49 -4.27
C LEU A 97 9.12 24.68 -4.15
N VAL A 98 8.43 25.00 -5.24
CA VAL A 98 6.96 25.16 -5.23
C VAL A 98 6.27 23.86 -4.82
N LEU A 99 6.70 22.72 -5.36
CA LEU A 99 6.15 21.41 -4.99
C LEU A 99 6.42 21.07 -3.53
N ALA A 100 7.62 21.38 -3.02
CA ALA A 100 7.97 21.16 -1.62
C ALA A 100 7.11 22.01 -0.67
N LEU A 101 6.87 23.28 -1.02
CA LEU A 101 6.00 24.17 -0.24
C LEU A 101 4.53 23.71 -0.29
N ALA A 102 4.05 23.29 -1.46
CA ALA A 102 2.70 22.75 -1.61
C ALA A 102 2.51 21.40 -0.90
N GLY A 103 3.55 20.57 -0.86
CA GLY A 103 3.55 19.33 -0.07
C GLY A 103 3.51 19.62 1.42
N ARG A 104 4.34 20.57 1.87
CA ARG A 104 4.37 21.01 3.27
C ARG A 104 3.01 21.54 3.72
N SER A 105 2.33 22.36 2.91
CA SER A 105 1.02 22.91 3.29
C SER A 105 -0.03 21.83 3.48
N ARG A 106 0.02 20.73 2.71
CA ARG A 106 -0.88 19.57 2.87
C ARG A 106 -0.60 18.73 4.11
N LEU A 107 0.66 18.68 4.55
CA LEU A 107 1.02 17.99 5.80
C LEU A 107 0.69 18.82 7.04
N THR A 108 0.70 20.15 6.94
CA THR A 108 0.39 21.06 8.04
C THR A 108 -1.09 21.45 8.11
N ALA A 109 -1.86 21.24 7.04
CA ALA A 109 -3.29 21.47 7.03
C ALA A 109 -3.95 20.54 8.04
N LYS A 110 -4.66 21.11 9.03
CA LYS A 110 -5.44 20.34 9.99
C LYS A 110 -6.46 19.49 9.24
N PRO A 111 -6.61 18.18 9.57
CA PRO A 111 -7.69 17.39 9.02
C PRO A 111 -9.04 18.00 9.45
N GLY A 112 -9.74 18.68 8.53
CA GLY A 112 -11.13 19.12 8.72
C GLY A 112 -11.35 20.60 9.07
N ALA A 113 -10.85 21.54 8.26
CA ALA A 113 -11.49 22.85 8.11
C ALA A 113 -12.24 22.90 6.77
#